data_AF-A0A1U7U0N3-F1
#
_entry.id   AF-A0A1U7U0N3-F1
#
_cell.length_a   1.000
_cell.length_b   1.000
_cell.length_c   1.000
_cell.angle_alpha   90.00
_cell.angle_beta   90.00
_cell.angle_gamma   90.00
#
_symmetry.space_group_name_H-M   'P 1'
#
loop_
_entity.id
_entity.type
_entity.pdbx_description
1 polymer ?
#
loop_
_entity_poly.entity_id
_entity_poly.type
_entity_poly.pdbx_seq_one_letter_code
_entity_poly.pdbx_strand_id
1 'polypeptide(L)'
;MVSLFSGRVLIRNNSDQDELDTEAELSRRLENRVVLLYFGAGACPQCQAFAPVLKDFFVRLTDEFYVLRAAQLALVYVSQDPTEEEQDLFLRDMPEKWLFLPFEDDLRR
;
A
#
# COMPACT_ATOMS: atom_id res chain seq x y z
N MET A 1 -4.38 -7.11 -14.07
CA MET A 1 -4.41 -6.49 -12.73
C MET A 1 -3.26 -5.50 -12.56
N VAL A 2 -2.01 -5.82 -12.91
CA VAL A 2 -0.90 -4.83 -13.00
C VAL A 2 -1.26 -3.65 -13.92
N SER A 3 -2.05 -3.92 -14.98
CA SER A 3 -2.57 -2.94 -15.92
C SER A 3 -3.31 -1.75 -15.28
N LEU A 4 -3.85 -1.89 -14.05
CA LEU A 4 -4.52 -0.79 -13.34
C LEU A 4 -3.55 0.36 -13.02
N PHE A 5 -2.30 0.03 -12.74
CA PHE A 5 -1.23 0.98 -12.40
C PHE A 5 -0.26 1.20 -13.57
N SER A 6 -0.59 0.74 -14.77
CA SER A 6 0.25 0.96 -15.95
C SER A 6 0.35 2.45 -16.24
N GLY A 7 1.59 2.96 -16.35
CA GLY A 7 1.86 4.39 -16.55
C GLY A 7 1.63 5.25 -15.31
N ARG A 8 1.48 4.63 -14.12
CA ARG A 8 1.36 5.32 -12.83
C ARG A 8 2.55 5.03 -11.95
N VAL A 9 2.75 5.89 -10.97
CA VAL A 9 3.78 5.72 -9.94
C VAL A 9 3.13 5.12 -8.71
N LEU A 10 3.73 4.06 -8.17
CA LEU A 10 3.45 3.59 -6.82
C LEU A 10 4.66 3.86 -5.94
N ILE A 11 4.43 4.33 -4.73
CA ILE A 11 5.49 4.63 -3.79
C ILE A 11 5.52 3.53 -2.73
N ARG A 12 6.71 3.07 -2.37
CA ARG A 12 6.89 2.15 -1.25
C ARG A 12 6.92 2.93 0.07
N ASN A 13 6.28 2.38 1.09
CA ASN A 13 6.25 2.99 2.43
C ASN A 13 7.56 2.81 3.23
N ASN A 14 8.72 2.69 2.58
CA ASN A 14 10.01 2.62 3.27
C ASN A 14 10.57 4.03 3.51
N SER A 15 11.66 4.13 4.28
CA SER A 15 12.29 5.41 4.60
C SER A 15 12.73 6.22 3.38
N ASP A 16 13.15 5.55 2.31
CA ASP A 16 13.58 6.19 1.06
C ASP A 16 12.42 6.55 0.12
N GLN A 17 11.19 6.13 0.44
CA GLN A 17 10.01 6.27 -0.40
C GLN A 17 10.26 5.84 -1.85
N ASP A 18 10.73 4.60 -2.05
CA ASP A 18 11.10 4.09 -3.38
C ASP A 18 9.92 4.23 -4.36
N GLU A 19 10.10 5.03 -5.42
CA GLU A 19 9.13 5.13 -6.51
C GLU A 19 9.24 3.89 -7.42
N LEU A 20 8.09 3.37 -7.82
CA LEU A 20 7.93 2.31 -8.80
C LEU A 20 7.25 2.93 -10.01
N ASP A 21 8.05 3.51 -10.91
CA ASP A 21 7.60 4.25 -12.08
C ASP A 21 7.78 3.46 -13.39
N THR A 22 8.54 2.35 -13.35
CA THR A 22 8.70 1.45 -14.50
C THR A 22 7.73 0.28 -14.48
N GLU A 23 7.33 -0.18 -15.67
CA GLU A 23 6.48 -1.37 -15.83
C GLU A 23 7.10 -2.64 -15.22
N ALA A 24 8.44 -2.76 -15.29
CA ALA A 24 9.16 -3.89 -14.73
C ALA A 24 9.07 -3.93 -13.19
N GLU A 25 9.17 -2.78 -12.53
CA GLU A 25 9.07 -2.67 -11.07
C GLU A 25 7.66 -2.94 -10.57
N LEU A 26 6.66 -2.35 -11.24
CA LEU A 26 5.25 -2.60 -10.98
C LEU A 26 4.90 -4.08 -11.16
N SER A 27 5.36 -4.69 -12.27
CA SER A 27 5.13 -6.12 -12.53
C SER A 27 5.79 -6.99 -11.46
N ARG A 28 7.05 -6.72 -11.10
CA ARG A 28 7.74 -7.46 -10.04
C ARG A 28 7.00 -7.42 -8.69
N ARG A 29 6.33 -6.31 -8.39
CA ARG A 29 5.62 -6.08 -7.12
C ARG A 29 4.17 -6.55 -7.13
N LEU A 30 3.50 -6.56 -8.28
CA LEU A 30 2.05 -6.80 -8.38
C LEU A 30 1.67 -8.04 -9.21
N GLU A 31 2.53 -8.48 -10.12
CA GLU A 31 2.22 -9.59 -11.02
C GLU A 31 2.17 -10.92 -10.25
N ASN A 32 1.19 -11.77 -10.60
CA ASN A 32 0.90 -13.03 -9.92
C ASN A 32 0.63 -12.90 -8.40
N ARG A 33 0.28 -11.69 -7.94
CA ARG A 33 -0.12 -11.42 -6.55
C ARG A 33 -1.58 -11.04 -6.46
N VAL A 34 -2.17 -11.38 -5.32
CA VAL A 34 -3.45 -10.81 -4.90
C VAL A 34 -3.18 -9.39 -4.42
N VAL A 35 -3.77 -8.41 -5.10
CA VAL A 35 -3.63 -6.99 -4.77
C VAL A 35 -4.81 -6.55 -3.92
N LEU A 36 -4.54 -6.09 -2.70
CA LEU A 36 -5.50 -5.45 -1.81
C LEU A 36 -5.45 -3.94 -2.04
N LEU A 37 -6.56 -3.36 -2.46
CA LEU A 37 -6.73 -1.91 -2.51
C LEU A 37 -7.40 -1.48 -1.21
N TYR A 38 -6.69 -0.70 -0.41
CA TYR A 38 -7.23 -0.17 0.84
C TYR A 38 -7.52 1.33 0.69
N PHE A 39 -8.80 1.66 0.62
CA PHE A 39 -9.28 3.03 0.61
C PHE A 39 -9.51 3.47 2.05
N GLY A 40 -8.81 4.52 2.47
CA GLY A 40 -8.91 5.00 3.84
C GLY A 40 -8.48 6.44 3.99
N ALA A 41 -8.79 7.00 5.14
CA ALA A 41 -8.32 8.31 5.57
C ALA A 41 -7.91 8.23 7.05
N GLY A 42 -6.82 8.89 7.41
CA GLY A 42 -6.30 9.01 8.76
C GLY A 42 -7.30 9.66 9.71
N ALA A 43 -8.11 10.62 9.26
CA ALA A 43 -9.14 11.26 10.10
C ALA A 43 -10.42 10.40 10.30
N CYS A 44 -10.56 9.27 9.60
CA CYS A 44 -11.76 8.43 9.67
C CYS A 44 -11.66 7.42 10.83
N PRO A 45 -12.57 7.46 11.84
CA PRO A 45 -12.50 6.56 12.99
C PRO A 45 -12.64 5.07 12.63
N GLN A 46 -13.44 4.75 11.62
CA GLN A 46 -13.62 3.37 11.17
C GLN A 46 -12.35 2.84 10.47
N CYS A 47 -11.69 3.70 9.68
CA CYS A 47 -10.40 3.37 9.04
C CYS A 47 -9.30 3.18 10.09
N GLN A 48 -9.22 4.06 11.10
CA GLN A 48 -8.27 3.91 12.20
C GLN A 48 -8.46 2.61 12.98
N ALA A 49 -9.72 2.20 13.23
CA ALA A 49 -10.01 0.95 13.91
C ALA A 49 -9.67 -0.29 13.05
N PHE A 50 -9.82 -0.19 11.73
CA PHE A 50 -9.55 -1.30 10.81
C PHE A 50 -8.07 -1.44 10.42
N ALA A 51 -7.35 -0.34 10.30
CA ALA A 51 -5.93 -0.30 9.94
C ALA A 51 -5.04 -1.27 10.74
N PRO A 52 -5.13 -1.37 12.09
CA PRO A 52 -4.33 -2.33 12.84
C PRO A 52 -4.68 -3.78 12.51
N VAL A 53 -5.96 -4.09 12.26
CA VAL A 53 -6.41 -5.44 11.87
C VAL A 53 -5.85 -5.80 10.49
N LEU A 54 -5.89 -4.87 9.55
CA LEU A 54 -5.35 -5.04 8.21
C LEU A 54 -3.82 -5.20 8.23
N LYS A 55 -3.12 -4.37 9.01
CA LYS A 55 -1.67 -4.45 9.24
C LYS A 55 -1.28 -5.83 9.75
N ASP A 56 -1.95 -6.30 10.80
CA ASP A 56 -1.70 -7.59 11.44
C ASP A 56 -2.00 -8.77 10.50
N PHE A 57 -3.11 -8.71 9.74
CA PHE A 57 -3.40 -9.68 8.67
C PHE A 57 -2.29 -9.71 7.60
N PHE A 58 -1.85 -8.54 7.13
CA PHE A 58 -0.82 -8.45 6.10
C PHE A 58 0.52 -9.02 6.59
N VAL A 59 0.95 -8.66 7.80
CA VAL A 59 2.22 -9.13 8.38
C VAL A 59 2.20 -10.64 8.53
N ARG A 60 1.15 -11.22 9.13
CA ARG A 60 1.06 -12.69 9.32
C ARG A 60 1.16 -13.49 8.03
N LEU A 61 0.70 -12.95 6.91
CA LEU A 61 0.71 -13.63 5.62
C LEU A 61 1.99 -13.39 4.81
N THR A 62 2.74 -12.34 5.10
CA THR A 62 3.88 -11.91 4.26
C THR A 62 5.23 -11.94 4.96
N ASP A 63 5.24 -12.19 6.26
CA ASP A 63 6.46 -12.24 7.07
C ASP A 63 6.89 -13.71 7.29
N GLU A 64 8.13 -14.00 6.90
CA GLU A 64 8.72 -15.34 6.93
C GLU A 64 8.91 -15.86 8.36
N PHE A 65 8.88 -14.98 9.37
CA PHE A 65 8.84 -15.40 10.76
C PHE A 65 7.56 -16.17 11.10
N TYR A 66 6.44 -15.86 10.43
CA TYR A 66 5.13 -16.46 10.71
C TYR A 66 4.75 -17.58 9.74
N VAL A 67 5.31 -17.59 8.53
CA VAL A 67 4.96 -18.56 7.48
C VAL A 67 6.17 -19.13 6.74
N LEU A 68 6.15 -20.44 6.47
CA LEU A 68 7.18 -21.13 5.67
C LEU A 68 7.21 -20.67 4.20
N ARG A 69 6.12 -20.07 3.71
CA ARG A 69 6.01 -19.49 2.38
C ARG A 69 5.15 -18.24 2.46
N ALA A 70 5.75 -17.08 2.19
CA ALA A 70 5.03 -15.82 2.12
C ALA A 70 3.92 -15.90 1.06
N ALA A 71 2.73 -15.42 1.42
CA ALA A 71 1.62 -15.28 0.50
C ALA A 71 2.00 -14.30 -0.62
N GLN A 72 1.55 -14.59 -1.84
CA GLN A 72 1.66 -13.69 -2.99
C GLN A 72 0.62 -12.57 -2.83
N LEU A 73 0.88 -11.67 -1.89
CA LEU A 73 -0.01 -10.57 -1.52
C LEU A 73 0.72 -9.24 -1.71
N ALA A 74 0.02 -8.25 -2.23
CA ALA A 74 0.45 -6.85 -2.27
C ALA A 74 -0.68 -5.98 -1.75
N LEU A 75 -0.34 -4.88 -1.08
CA LEU A 75 -1.32 -3.91 -0.58
C LEU A 75 -0.95 -2.54 -1.11
N VAL A 76 -1.94 -1.89 -1.73
CA VAL A 76 -1.84 -0.52 -2.22
C VAL A 76 -2.83 0.32 -1.41
N TYR A 77 -2.30 1.27 -0.65
CA TYR A 77 -3.09 2.27 0.05
C TYR A 77 -3.50 3.38 -0.91
N VAL A 78 -4.79 3.66 -0.95
CA VAL A 78 -5.40 4.75 -1.71
C VAL A 78 -5.94 5.75 -0.70
N SER A 79 -5.16 6.78 -0.41
CA SER A 79 -5.55 7.81 0.54
C SER A 79 -6.76 8.59 0.04
N GLN A 80 -7.73 8.77 0.93
CA GLN A 80 -8.87 9.68 0.83
C GLN A 80 -8.69 10.90 1.76
N ASP A 81 -7.46 11.12 2.24
CA ASP A 81 -7.12 12.22 3.11
C ASP A 81 -7.18 13.56 2.36
N PRO A 82 -7.71 14.62 2.98
CA PRO A 82 -7.75 15.96 2.39
C PRO A 82 -6.36 16.61 2.27
N THR A 83 -5.36 16.17 3.02
CA THR A 83 -3.98 16.71 2.93
C THR A 83 -2.91 15.62 2.90
N GLU A 84 -1.76 15.95 2.32
CA GLU A 84 -0.61 15.04 2.22
C GLU A 84 -0.03 14.70 3.60
N GLU A 85 -0.04 15.67 4.52
CA GLU A 85 0.45 15.46 5.89
C GLU A 85 -0.37 14.41 6.64
N GLU A 86 -1.69 14.37 6.43
CA GLU A 86 -2.56 13.36 7.05
C GLU A 86 -2.31 11.96 6.47
N GLN A 87 -2.07 11.86 5.16
CA GLN A 87 -1.64 10.63 4.51
C GLN A 87 -0.31 10.13 5.10
N ASP A 88 0.68 11.02 5.23
CA ASP A 88 2.00 10.69 5.76
C ASP A 88 1.93 10.23 7.22
N LEU A 89 1.14 10.92 8.05
CA LEU A 89 0.92 10.54 9.43
C LEU A 89 0.33 9.13 9.54
N PHE A 90 -0.64 8.79 8.68
CA PHE A 90 -1.20 7.44 8.65
C PHE A 90 -0.17 6.40 8.22
N LEU A 91 0.59 6.68 7.16
CA LEU A 91 1.57 5.77 6.57
C LEU A 91 2.75 5.46 7.51
N ARG A 92 3.15 6.39 8.37
CA ARG A 92 4.22 6.18 9.38
C ARG A 92 3.99 4.96 10.28
N ASP A 93 2.74 4.65 10.59
CA ASP A 93 2.39 3.51 11.43
C ASP A 93 2.17 2.21 10.63
N MET A 94 2.25 2.26 9.31
CA MET A 94 2.02 1.12 8.41
C MET A 94 3.31 0.40 8.01
N PRO A 95 3.25 -0.88 7.60
CA PRO A 95 4.43 -1.64 7.19
C PRO A 95 5.15 -1.04 5.97
N GLU A 96 6.48 -1.14 5.94
CA GLU A 96 7.33 -0.68 4.81
C GLU A 96 7.13 -1.48 3.51
N LYS A 97 6.46 -2.62 3.59
CA LYS A 97 6.11 -3.46 2.44
C LYS A 97 4.84 -2.96 1.73
N TRP A 98 4.10 -2.03 2.33
CA TRP A 98 2.93 -1.44 1.69
C TRP A 98 3.36 -0.50 0.57
N LEU A 99 2.52 -0.43 -0.44
CA LEU A 99 2.60 0.54 -1.51
C LEU A 99 1.50 1.56 -1.31
N PHE A 100 1.67 2.76 -1.83
CA PHE A 100 0.65 3.80 -1.83
C PHE A 100 0.73 4.64 -3.11
N LEU A 101 -0.36 5.33 -3.42
CA LEU A 101 -0.38 6.28 -4.52
C LEU A 101 0.15 7.64 -4.08
N PRO A 102 0.89 8.36 -4.93
CA PRO A 102 1.21 9.77 -4.71
C PRO A 102 -0.07 10.57 -4.40
N PHE A 103 0.04 11.58 -3.55
CA PHE A 103 -1.12 12.39 -3.15
C PHE A 103 -1.78 13.07 -4.37
N GLU A 104 -1.03 13.40 -5.42
CA GLU A 104 -1.59 14.06 -6.60
C GLU A 104 -2.20 13.09 -7.64
N ASP A 105 -2.20 11.77 -7.39
CA ASP A 105 -2.67 10.78 -8.37
C ASP A 105 -4.21 10.80 -8.55
N ASP A 106 -4.65 10.74 -9.81
CA ASP A 106 -6.08 10.76 -10.17
C ASP A 106 -6.89 9.57 -9.64
N LEU A 107 -6.28 8.41 -9.37
CA LEU A 107 -6.99 7.23 -8.82
C LEU A 107 -7.45 7.42 -7.37
N ARG A 108 -7.02 8.51 -6.72
CA ARG A 108 -7.57 8.90 -5.42
C ARG A 108 -9.00 9.43 -5.52
N ARG A 109 -9.48 9.83 -6.71
CA ARG A 109 -10.78 10.49 -6.92
C ARG A 109 -11.88 9.58 -7.45
#